data_AF-A0A1M4ZWN7-F1
#
_entry.id   AF-A0A1M4ZWN7-F1
#
_cell.length_a   1.000
_cell.length_b   1.000
_cell.length_c   1.000
_cell.angle_alpha   90.00
_cell.angle_beta   90.00
_cell.angle_gamma   90.00
#
_symmetry.space_group_name_H-M   'P 1'
#
loop_
_entity.id
_entity.type
_entity.pdbx_description
1 polymer ?
#
loop_
_entity_poly.entity_id
_entity_poly.type
_entity_poly.pdbx_seq_one_letter_code
_entity_poly.pdbx_strand_id
1 'polypeptide(L)'
;MREEENTMDNPLKQKARLAGILYLVIIICAGFSEGYIRQSLIVPGDAGASAANIQESALLWRFGLAGDLIAFMCDVGVSILLYQLLKPVSHTLSLIAASFRLIAHPAIGSLNLLNHYLALNVLQHPGYREVFGPEQLAPCETLGNT
;
A
#
# COMPACT_ATOMS: atom_id res chain seq x y z
N MET A 1 33.52 25.10 -27.81
CA MET A 1 33.40 24.68 -26.39
C MET A 1 31.94 24.71 -25.90
N ARG A 2 30.99 24.10 -26.63
CA ARG A 2 29.57 23.99 -26.20
C ARG A 2 28.99 22.58 -26.37
N GLU A 3 29.81 21.61 -26.76
CA GLU A 3 29.32 20.25 -27.09
C GLU A 3 29.64 19.21 -25.99
N GLU A 4 30.49 19.52 -25.02
CA GLU A 4 30.80 18.60 -23.92
C GLU A 4 29.82 18.71 -22.72
N GLU A 5 28.93 19.70 -22.70
CA GLU A 5 27.94 19.92 -21.63
C GLU A 5 26.62 19.18 -21.83
N ASN A 6 26.44 18.40 -22.91
CA ASN A 6 25.16 17.71 -23.22
C ASN A 6 25.18 16.19 -22.88
N THR A 7 26.34 15.65 -22.51
CA THR A 7 26.50 14.20 -22.32
C THR A 7 26.28 13.78 -20.86
N MET A 8 26.45 14.69 -19.88
CA MET A 8 26.26 14.41 -18.44
C MET A 8 24.85 14.68 -17.92
N ASP A 9 24.02 15.40 -18.66
CA ASP A 9 22.63 15.73 -18.31
C ASP A 9 21.62 14.69 -18.84
N ASN A 10 22.03 13.80 -19.75
CA ASN A 10 21.19 12.72 -20.25
C ASN A 10 20.88 11.60 -19.22
N PRO A 11 21.85 11.05 -18.45
CA PRO A 11 21.57 9.95 -17.52
C PRO A 11 20.81 10.39 -16.26
N LEU A 12 21.03 11.61 -15.75
CA LEU A 12 20.28 12.14 -14.60
C LEU A 12 18.83 12.46 -14.97
N LYS A 13 18.59 13.09 -16.13
CA LYS A 13 17.23 13.35 -16.64
C LYS A 13 16.47 12.06 -16.94
N GLN A 14 17.14 11.01 -17.42
CA GLN A 14 16.53 9.70 -17.63
C GLN A 14 16.14 9.02 -16.31
N LYS A 15 17.02 9.03 -15.30
CA LYS A 15 16.73 8.54 -13.94
C LYS A 15 15.55 9.30 -13.31
N ALA A 16 15.52 10.63 -13.43
CA ALA A 16 14.42 11.44 -12.93
C ALA A 16 13.08 11.10 -13.61
N ARG A 17 13.08 10.93 -14.94
CA ARG A 17 11.88 10.51 -15.69
C ARG A 17 11.42 9.11 -15.29
N LEU A 18 12.34 8.15 -15.15
CA LEU A 18 12.02 6.80 -14.72
C LEU A 18 11.45 6.79 -13.30
N ALA A 19 12.04 7.56 -12.38
CA ALA A 19 11.53 7.73 -11.02
C ALA A 19 10.11 8.30 -11.04
N GLY A 20 9.84 9.32 -11.87
CA GLY A 20 8.50 9.88 -12.04
C GLY A 20 7.49 8.88 -12.60
N ILE A 21 7.86 8.07 -13.59
CA ILE A 21 6.99 7.02 -14.15
C ILE A 21 6.67 5.96 -13.10
N LEU A 22 7.69 5.46 -12.39
CA LEU A 22 7.49 4.52 -11.27
C LEU A 22 6.57 5.12 -10.21
N TYR A 23 6.72 6.41 -9.90
CA TYR A 23 5.86 7.13 -8.96
C TYR A 23 4.41 7.18 -9.43
N LEU A 24 4.17 7.44 -10.72
CA LEU A 24 2.82 7.41 -11.29
C LEU A 24 2.19 6.02 -11.21
N VAL A 25 2.97 4.96 -11.49
CA VAL A 25 2.50 3.58 -11.33
C VAL A 25 2.10 3.30 -9.89
N ILE A 26 2.89 3.73 -8.91
CA ILE A 26 2.56 3.61 -7.48
C ILE A 26 1.23 4.31 -7.17
N ILE A 27 1.04 5.55 -7.61
CA ILE A 27 -0.20 6.31 -7.36
C ILE A 27 -1.41 5.59 -7.98
N ILE A 28 -1.29 5.08 -9.20
CA ILE A 28 -2.39 4.39 -9.87
C ILE A 28 -2.72 3.07 -9.15
N CYS A 29 -1.72 2.26 -8.81
CA CYS A 29 -1.91 0.98 -8.13
C CYS A 29 -2.46 1.16 -6.71
N ALA A 30 -1.82 2.00 -5.90
CA ALA A 30 -2.24 2.26 -4.53
C ALA A 30 -3.59 3.00 -4.49
N GLY A 31 -3.79 3.97 -5.39
CA GLY A 31 -5.05 4.70 -5.53
C GLY A 31 -6.21 3.80 -5.95
N PHE A 32 -5.97 2.80 -6.81
CA PHE A 32 -6.98 1.80 -7.17
C PHE A 32 -7.27 0.86 -5.98
N SER A 33 -6.26 0.38 -5.26
CA SER A 33 -6.45 -0.47 -4.08
C SER A 33 -7.22 0.25 -2.96
N GLU A 34 -6.74 1.42 -2.54
CA GLU A 34 -7.34 2.19 -1.44
C GLU A 34 -8.63 2.88 -1.87
N GLY A 35 -8.59 3.60 -2.99
CA GLY A 35 -9.67 4.48 -3.42
C GLY A 35 -10.84 3.78 -4.07
N TYR A 36 -10.62 2.65 -4.77
CA TYR A 36 -11.71 1.93 -5.42
C TYR A 36 -12.09 0.66 -4.66
N ILE A 37 -11.12 -0.19 -4.32
CA ILE A 37 -11.41 -1.48 -3.69
C ILE A 37 -11.84 -1.27 -2.24
N ARG A 38 -11.03 -0.66 -1.38
CA ARG A 38 -11.41 -0.50 0.04
C ARG A 38 -12.64 0.37 0.25
N GLN A 39 -12.82 1.45 -0.52
CA GLN A 39 -14.02 2.29 -0.44
C GLN A 39 -15.30 1.56 -0.88
N SER A 40 -15.21 0.62 -1.83
CA SER A 40 -16.39 -0.12 -2.29
C SER A 40 -16.77 -1.26 -1.33
N LEU A 41 -15.81 -1.81 -0.59
CA LEU A 41 -16.03 -2.97 0.28
C LEU A 41 -16.24 -2.62 1.77
N ILE A 42 -15.67 -1.52 2.27
CA ILE A 42 -15.74 -1.14 3.68
C ILE A 42 -16.91 -0.18 3.88
N VAL A 43 -17.89 -0.60 4.69
CA VAL A 43 -19.01 0.23 5.13
C VAL A 43 -18.66 0.81 6.50
N PRO A 44 -18.44 2.12 6.62
CA PRO A 44 -18.13 2.75 7.91
C PRO A 44 -19.28 2.56 8.89
N GLY A 45 -19.00 2.03 10.07
CA GLY A 45 -20.00 1.82 11.14
C GLY A 45 -20.70 0.46 11.11
N ASP A 46 -20.60 -0.31 10.03
CA ASP A 46 -21.19 -1.66 9.94
C ASP A 46 -20.13 -2.70 9.55
N ALA A 47 -19.56 -3.34 10.58
CA ALA A 47 -18.59 -4.41 10.42
C ALA A 47 -19.21 -5.68 9.81
N GLY A 48 -20.51 -5.92 10.03
CA GLY A 48 -21.23 -7.08 9.50
C GLY A 48 -21.44 -6.96 7.99
N ALA A 49 -21.92 -5.81 7.52
CA ALA A 49 -22.06 -5.51 6.09
C ALA A 49 -20.70 -5.51 5.37
N SER A 50 -19.67 -4.94 6.00
CA SER A 50 -18.30 -4.98 5.45
C SER A 50 -17.78 -6.41 5.29
N ALA A 51 -17.99 -7.26 6.31
CA ALA A 51 -17.59 -8.67 6.26
C ALA A 51 -18.32 -9.45 5.15
N ALA A 52 -19.61 -9.19 4.95
CA ALA A 52 -20.41 -9.81 3.88
C ALA A 52 -19.90 -9.39 2.50
N ASN A 53 -19.68 -8.09 2.27
CA ASN A 53 -19.16 -7.56 1.00
C ASN A 53 -17.76 -8.12 0.68
N ILE A 54 -16.88 -8.23 1.67
CA ILE A 54 -15.55 -8.84 1.54
C ILE A 54 -15.66 -10.33 1.20
N GLN A 55 -16.63 -11.04 1.76
CA GLN A 55 -16.83 -12.45 1.46
C GLN A 55 -17.35 -12.68 0.04
N GLU A 56 -18.29 -11.87 -0.42
CA GLU A 56 -18.81 -11.92 -1.79
C GLU A 56 -17.75 -11.51 -2.83
N SER A 57 -16.90 -10.54 -2.50
CA SER A 57 -15.90 -9.98 -3.40
C SER A 57 -14.44 -10.27 -2.98
N ALA A 58 -14.19 -11.46 -2.44
CA ALA A 58 -12.87 -11.85 -1.92
C ALA A 58 -11.74 -11.81 -2.98
N LEU A 59 -12.08 -12.05 -4.26
CA LEU A 59 -11.11 -11.93 -5.35
C LEU A 59 -10.68 -10.47 -5.56
N LEU A 60 -11.62 -9.53 -5.49
CA LEU A 60 -11.34 -8.10 -5.63
C LEU A 60 -10.44 -7.60 -4.49
N TRP A 61 -10.71 -8.06 -3.26
CA TRP A 61 -9.85 -7.82 -2.11
C TRP A 61 -8.41 -8.32 -2.33
N ARG A 62 -8.24 -9.55 -2.85
CA ARG A 62 -6.92 -10.11 -3.17
C ARG A 62 -6.20 -9.32 -4.27
N PHE A 63 -6.91 -8.81 -5.27
CA PHE A 63 -6.33 -7.93 -6.29
C PHE A 63 -5.86 -6.59 -5.71
N GLY A 64 -6.58 -6.02 -4.74
CA GLY A 64 -6.13 -4.85 -3.99
C GLY A 64 -4.81 -5.11 -3.26
N LEU A 65 -4.74 -6.23 -2.53
CA LEU A 65 -3.50 -6.64 -1.85
C LEU A 65 -2.33 -6.83 -2.83
N ALA A 66 -2.58 -7.45 -3.99
CA ALA A 66 -1.55 -7.62 -5.02
C ALA A 66 -1.09 -6.26 -5.59
N GLY A 67 -2.03 -5.32 -5.79
CA GLY A 67 -1.74 -3.95 -6.21
C GLY A 67 -0.86 -3.20 -5.23
N ASP A 68 -1.15 -3.33 -3.93
CA ASP A 68 -0.33 -2.74 -2.86
C ASP A 68 1.08 -3.33 -2.82
N LEU A 69 1.21 -4.64 -3.03
CA LEU A 69 2.52 -5.31 -3.09
C LEU A 69 3.35 -4.83 -4.29
N ILE A 70 2.73 -4.66 -5.46
CA ILE A 70 3.39 -4.11 -6.65
C ILE A 70 3.83 -2.67 -6.38
N ALA A 71 2.97 -1.86 -5.74
CA ALA A 71 3.30 -0.50 -5.37
C ALA A 71 4.52 -0.44 -4.43
N PHE A 72 4.61 -1.33 -3.44
CA PHE A 72 5.77 -1.42 -2.55
C PHE A 72 7.05 -1.80 -3.30
N MET A 73 6.98 -2.75 -4.24
CA MET A 73 8.13 -3.14 -5.08
C MET A 73 8.62 -1.96 -5.94
N CYS A 74 7.70 -1.21 -6.54
CA CYS A 74 8.03 0.01 -7.27
C CYS A 74 8.63 1.09 -6.36
N ASP A 75 8.14 1.21 -5.13
CA ASP A 75 8.61 2.20 -4.15
C ASP A 75 10.08 1.99 -3.74
N VAL A 76 10.51 0.71 -3.62
CA VAL A 76 11.93 0.38 -3.42
C VAL A 76 12.78 0.93 -4.57
N GLY A 77 12.33 0.74 -5.82
CA GLY A 77 12.99 1.28 -7.00
C GLY A 77 13.07 2.80 -6.95
N VAL A 78 11.95 3.48 -6.67
CA VAL A 78 11.91 4.94 -6.50
C VAL A 78 12.88 5.40 -5.43
N SER A 79 12.95 4.73 -4.29
CA SER A 79 13.85 5.09 -3.19
C SER A 79 15.32 5.07 -3.62
N ILE A 80 15.73 4.03 -4.37
CA ILE A 80 17.09 3.91 -4.91
C ILE A 80 17.38 5.00 -5.95
N LEU A 81 16.43 5.27 -6.85
CA LEU A 81 16.55 6.32 -7.87
C LEU A 81 16.64 7.71 -7.23
N LEU A 82 15.83 7.97 -6.21
CA LEU A 82 15.79 9.23 -5.47
C LEU A 82 17.10 9.43 -4.69
N TYR A 83 17.66 8.36 -4.12
CA TYR A 83 19.00 8.39 -3.53
C TYR A 83 20.07 8.80 -4.54
N GLN A 84 20.06 8.21 -5.74
CA GLN A 84 21.02 8.58 -6.80
C GLN A 84 20.84 10.02 -7.29
N LEU A 85 19.61 10.52 -7.29
CA LEU A 85 19.29 11.88 -7.75
C LEU A 85 19.64 12.97 -6.72
N LEU A 86 19.49 12.69 -5.42
CA LEU A 86 19.79 13.63 -4.33
C LEU A 86 21.22 13.55 -3.80
N LYS A 87 21.95 12.45 -4.10
CA LYS A 87 23.39 12.32 -3.80
C LYS A 87 24.23 13.56 -4.13
N PRO A 88 24.08 14.24 -5.29
CA PRO A 88 24.85 15.45 -5.61
C PRO A 88 24.51 16.68 -4.74
N VAL A 89 23.35 16.72 -4.08
CA VAL A 89 22.95 17.85 -3.21
C VAL A 89 23.43 17.62 -1.78
N SER A 90 23.15 16.44 -1.21
CA SER A 90 23.73 16.03 0.08
C SER A 90 23.60 14.51 0.29
N HIS A 91 24.75 13.86 0.52
CA HIS A 91 24.79 12.41 0.71
C HIS A 91 23.98 11.95 1.94
N THR A 92 24.10 12.69 3.06
CA THR A 92 23.47 12.32 4.34
C THR A 92 21.94 12.44 4.29
N LEU A 93 21.38 13.57 3.84
CA LEU A 93 19.91 13.70 3.76
C LEU A 93 19.34 12.72 2.73
N SER A 94 20.05 12.49 1.62
CA SER A 94 19.62 11.54 0.61
C SER A 94 19.50 10.12 1.17
N LEU A 95 20.46 9.70 2.01
CA LEU A 95 20.45 8.39 2.66
C LEU A 95 19.32 8.29 3.70
N ILE A 96 19.12 9.36 4.48
CA ILE A 96 18.04 9.42 5.49
C ILE A 96 16.69 9.34 4.81
N ALA A 97 16.45 10.12 3.74
CA ALA A 97 15.19 10.13 3.01
C ALA A 97 14.88 8.78 2.36
N ALA A 98 15.88 8.15 1.73
CA ALA A 98 15.72 6.81 1.14
C ALA A 98 15.43 5.74 2.19
N SER A 99 16.15 5.78 3.32
CA SER A 99 15.93 4.87 4.45
C SER A 99 14.54 5.03 5.06
N PHE A 100 14.11 6.28 5.33
CA PHE A 100 12.78 6.55 5.87
C PHE A 100 11.69 6.07 4.92
N ARG A 101 11.83 6.32 3.62
CA ARG A 101 10.85 5.87 2.63
C ARG A 101 10.74 4.35 2.59
N LEU A 102 11.88 3.65 2.62
CA LEU A 102 11.93 2.18 2.63
C LEU A 102 11.32 1.57 3.90
N ILE A 103 11.53 2.21 5.06
CA ILE A 103 10.93 1.74 6.32
C ILE A 103 9.43 2.01 6.33
N ALA A 104 9.01 3.22 5.97
CA ALA A 104 7.62 3.64 6.09
C ALA A 104 6.68 2.88 5.15
N HIS A 105 7.03 2.74 3.87
CA HIS A 105 6.14 2.15 2.87
C HIS A 105 6.32 0.63 2.78
N PRO A 106 7.43 0.08 2.25
CA PRO A 106 7.54 -1.36 2.08
C PRO A 106 7.61 -2.13 3.41
N ALA A 107 8.33 -1.66 4.44
CA ALA A 107 8.45 -2.45 5.66
C ALA A 107 7.18 -2.43 6.52
N ILE A 108 6.69 -1.23 6.90
CA ILE A 108 5.48 -1.11 7.73
C ILE A 108 4.21 -1.46 6.92
N GLY A 109 4.13 -1.03 5.67
CA GLY A 109 2.99 -1.32 4.79
C GLY A 109 2.81 -2.83 4.54
N SER A 110 3.89 -3.58 4.34
CA SER A 110 3.79 -5.05 4.17
C SER A 110 3.29 -5.76 5.43
N LEU A 111 3.71 -5.30 6.62
CA LEU A 111 3.19 -5.84 7.88
C LEU A 111 1.69 -5.54 8.04
N ASN A 112 1.24 -4.35 7.64
CA ASN A 112 -0.18 -4.02 7.63
C ASN A 112 -0.97 -4.84 6.60
N LEU A 113 -0.36 -5.15 5.46
CA LEU A 113 -0.94 -6.00 4.43
C LEU A 113 -1.15 -7.44 4.93
N LEU A 114 -0.19 -7.95 5.71
CA LEU A 114 -0.32 -9.25 6.37
C LEU A 114 -1.51 -9.26 7.34
N ASN A 115 -1.72 -8.19 8.10
CA ASN A 115 -2.90 -8.09 8.98
C ASN A 115 -4.22 -8.12 8.19
N HIS A 116 -4.29 -7.45 7.03
CA HIS A 116 -5.47 -7.51 6.16
C HIS A 116 -5.69 -8.90 5.55
N TYR A 117 -4.61 -9.62 5.22
CA TYR A 117 -4.69 -10.99 4.75
C TYR A 117 -5.18 -11.95 5.85
N LEU A 118 -4.70 -11.78 7.08
CA LEU A 118 -5.15 -12.55 8.23
C LEU A 118 -6.62 -12.29 8.54
N ALA A 119 -7.07 -11.03 8.47
CA ALA A 119 -8.47 -10.67 8.63
C ALA A 119 -9.38 -11.37 7.61
N LEU A 120 -8.96 -11.43 6.34
CA LEU A 120 -9.69 -12.19 5.31
C LEU A 120 -9.77 -13.69 5.63
N ASN A 121 -8.67 -14.29 6.10
CA ASN A 121 -8.66 -15.72 6.47
C ASN A 121 -9.59 -16.03 7.64
N VAL A 122 -9.63 -15.16 8.66
CA VAL A 122 -10.57 -15.28 9.78
C VAL A 122 -12.01 -15.21 9.29
N LEU A 123 -12.31 -14.31 8.36
CA LEU A 123 -13.65 -14.17 7.77
C LEU A 123 -14.04 -15.37 6.89
N GLN A 124 -13.10 -16.01 6.20
CA GLN A 124 -13.38 -17.11 5.27
C GLN A 124 -13.45 -18.49 5.95
N HIS A 125 -12.77 -18.69 7.08
CA HIS A 125 -12.75 -19.99 7.72
C HIS A 125 -13.93 -20.17 8.71
N PRO A 126 -14.86 -21.12 8.47
CA PRO A 126 -16.02 -21.32 9.35
C PRO A 126 -15.62 -21.66 10.79
N GLY A 127 -14.51 -22.36 10.99
CA GLY A 127 -13.98 -22.68 12.32
C GLY A 127 -13.57 -21.47 13.17
N TYR A 128 -13.28 -20.31 12.57
CA TYR A 128 -13.01 -19.09 13.35
C TYR A 128 -14.29 -18.39 13.81
N ARG A 129 -15.39 -18.48 13.04
CA ARG A 129 -16.70 -17.94 13.45
C ARG A 129 -17.26 -18.63 14.69
N GLU A 130 -16.94 -19.92 14.88
CA GLU A 130 -17.37 -20.68 16.05
C GLU A 130 -16.55 -20.37 17.31
N VAL A 131 -15.33 -19.82 17.16
CA VAL A 131 -14.46 -19.43 18.27
C VAL A 131 -14.85 -18.07 18.85
N PHE A 132 -15.43 -17.18 18.04
CA PHE A 132 -15.94 -15.89 18.50
C PHE A 132 -17.41 -16.04 18.93
N GLY A 133 -17.71 -15.71 20.19
CA GLY A 133 -19.08 -15.78 20.70
C GLY A 133 -20.02 -14.79 20.01
N PRO A 134 -21.34 -15.01 20.03
CA PRO A 134 -22.33 -14.11 19.40
C PRO A 134 -22.24 -12.67 19.94
N GLU A 135 -21.84 -12.51 21.21
CA GLU A 135 -21.57 -11.23 21.87
C GLU A 135 -20.47 -10.40 21.17
N GLN A 136 -19.47 -11.06 20.56
CA GLN A 136 -18.32 -10.43 19.88
C GLN A 136 -18.58 -10.17 18.39
N LEU A 137 -19.58 -10.85 17.82
CA LEU A 137 -20.02 -10.71 16.43
C LEU A 137 -21.18 -9.72 16.29
N ALA A 138 -21.86 -9.38 17.40
CA ALA A 138 -22.90 -8.38 17.43
C ALA A 138 -22.30 -6.97 17.22
N PRO A 139 -22.88 -6.14 16.33
CA PRO A 139 -22.51 -4.74 16.23
C PRO A 139 -22.63 -4.04 17.60
N CYS A 140 -21.67 -3.17 17.93
CA CYS A 140 -21.64 -2.46 19.22
C CYS A 140 -22.91 -1.60 19.49
N GLU A 141 -23.78 -1.41 18.49
CA GLU A 141 -25.09 -0.78 18.64
C GLU A 141 -26.05 -1.53 19.58
N THR A 142 -25.89 -2.84 19.79
CA THR A 142 -26.80 -3.60 20.66
C THR A 142 -26.54 -3.44 22.17
N LEU A 143 -25.43 -2.79 22.58
CA LEU A 143 -25.07 -2.64 24.00
C LEU A 143 -25.50 -1.30 24.63
N GLY A 144 -26.12 -0.40 23.86
CA GLY A 144 -26.55 0.93 24.33
C GLY A 144 -28.02 1.03 24.76
N ASN A 145 -28.81 -0.04 24.70
CA ASN A 145 -30.27 0.00 24.88
C ASN A 145 -30.80 -0.98 25.94
N THR A 146 -30.10 -1.10 27.07
CA THR A 146 -30.61 -1.69 28.32
C THR A 146 -30.31 -0.80 29.50
#